data_AF-A0A7V1BWE6-F1
#
_entry.id   AF-A0A7V1BWE6-F1
#
_cell.length_a   1.000
_cell.length_b   1.000
_cell.length_c   1.000
_cell.angle_alpha   90.00
_cell.angle_beta   90.00
_cell.angle_gamma   90.00
#
_symmetry.space_group_name_H-M   'P 1'
#
loop_
_entity.id
_entity.type
_entity.pdbx_description
1 polymer ?
#
loop_
_entity_poly.entity_id
_entity_poly.type
_entity_poly.pdbx_seq_one_letter_code
_entity_poly.pdbx_strand_id
1 'polypeptide(L)'
;MLRAQMIALQEEMDWLVYEVYGLIDEKADCKMQSDDLPESISLGQRPFEIWTDAKEDLNAACELIPEDWSEDRRRLWINRFIAIRDNEHIQRIEKPVYKRRWYQPASYEKQFEKAYVWWLMEKAEWWLEKKKAGGPVTIDDWAEALWEDNRIQAASEIAKRAKTLGAFLKVLKKVVNETTVPEEIPFAVPWAELQIKGKKIPAKVKNIRGKLNVPRERFRLKGKNEYLWAGLDWK
;
A
#
# COMPACT_ATOMS: atom_id res chain seq x y z
N MET A 1 21.06 4.05 -6.68
CA MET A 1 21.96 5.18 -6.34
C MET A 1 21.26 6.25 -5.50
N LEU A 2 20.25 7.00 -6.00
CA LEU A 2 19.64 8.09 -5.21
C LEU A 2 19.07 7.65 -3.84
N ARG A 3 18.35 6.54 -3.78
CA ARG A 3 17.75 6.07 -2.51
C ARG A 3 18.80 5.74 -1.45
N ALA A 4 19.88 5.04 -1.82
CA ALA A 4 20.95 4.70 -0.88
C ALA A 4 21.60 5.97 -0.31
N GLN A 5 21.73 7.01 -1.14
CA GLN A 5 22.14 8.34 -0.69
C GLN A 5 21.15 8.97 0.29
N MET A 6 19.85 8.91 0.00
CA MET A 6 18.82 9.44 0.89
C MET A 6 18.75 8.70 2.23
N ILE A 7 19.00 7.39 2.24
CA ILE A 7 19.10 6.59 3.47
C ILE A 7 20.31 7.07 4.30
N ALA A 8 21.46 7.27 3.66
CA ALA A 8 22.66 7.79 4.32
C ALA A 8 22.45 9.20 4.90
N LEU A 9 21.87 10.11 4.13
CA LEU A 9 21.55 11.47 4.58
C LEU A 9 20.57 11.47 5.76
N GLN A 10 19.55 10.61 5.73
CA GLN A 10 18.63 10.46 6.86
C GLN A 10 19.35 9.93 8.10
N GLU A 11 20.29 9.00 7.94
CA GLU A 11 21.08 8.49 9.05
C GLU A 11 21.90 9.60 9.70
N GLU A 12 22.68 10.35 8.92
CA GLU A 12 23.47 11.45 9.47
C GLU A 12 22.61 12.54 10.11
N MET A 13 21.47 12.87 9.51
CA MET A 13 20.53 13.82 10.10
C MET A 13 20.01 13.36 11.46
N ASP A 14 19.73 12.06 11.64
CA ASP A 14 19.25 11.54 12.92
C ASP A 14 20.31 11.72 14.02
N TRP A 15 21.59 11.40 13.73
CA TRP A 15 22.69 11.59 14.69
C TRP A 15 23.00 13.05 14.98
N LEU A 16 22.94 13.93 13.98
CA LEU A 16 23.06 15.38 14.18
C LEU A 16 21.95 15.92 15.09
N VAL A 17 20.71 15.42 14.94
CA VAL A 17 19.61 15.78 15.83
C VAL A 17 19.88 15.30 17.25
N TYR A 18 20.44 14.10 17.44
CA TYR A 18 20.79 13.64 18.79
C TYR A 18 21.80 14.56 19.47
N GLU A 19 22.79 15.07 18.74
CA GLU A 19 23.74 16.06 19.26
C GLU A 19 23.05 17.37 19.62
N VAL A 20 22.26 17.95 18.71
CA VAL A 20 21.60 19.24 18.93
C VAL A 20 20.68 19.23 20.15
N TYR A 21 20.11 18.07 20.49
CA TYR A 21 19.28 17.87 21.68
C TYR A 21 20.05 17.39 22.91
N GLY A 22 21.39 17.29 22.84
CA GLY A 22 22.24 16.90 23.97
C GLY A 22 22.14 15.43 24.37
N LEU A 23 21.70 14.55 23.46
CA LEU A 23 21.60 13.11 23.71
C LEU A 23 22.95 12.39 23.53
N ILE A 24 23.85 12.96 22.74
CA ILE A 24 25.24 12.51 22.61
C ILE A 24 26.18 13.66 23.02
N ASP A 25 27.29 13.33 23.66
CA ASP A 25 28.36 14.29 23.96
C ASP A 25 28.93 14.82 22.63
N GLU A 26 29.22 16.13 22.55
CA GLU A 26 29.87 16.75 21.38
C GLU A 26 31.19 16.06 21.01
N LYS A 27 31.86 15.45 22.01
CA LYS A 27 33.11 14.69 21.83
C LYS A 27 32.89 13.23 21.43
N ALA A 28 31.65 12.75 21.40
CA ALA A 28 31.37 11.38 20.98
C ALA A 28 31.65 11.24 19.48
N ASP A 29 32.47 10.23 19.12
CA ASP A 29 32.81 9.91 17.72
C ASP A 29 31.68 9.12 17.03
N CYS A 30 30.44 9.58 17.19
CA CYS A 30 29.20 8.95 16.70
C CYS A 30 28.56 9.69 15.51
N LYS A 31 29.24 10.73 15.00
CA LYS A 31 28.81 11.56 13.87
C LYS A 31 29.90 11.66 12.81
N MET A 32 29.51 11.87 11.56
CA MET A 32 30.47 12.29 10.55
C MET A 32 31.09 13.64 10.93
N GLN A 33 32.40 13.73 10.79
CA GLN A 33 33.17 14.95 11.09
C GLN A 33 33.34 15.85 9.86
N SER A 34 32.99 15.35 8.67
CA SER A 34 33.05 16.11 7.42
C SER A 34 31.67 16.68 7.07
N ASP A 35 31.67 17.88 6.47
CA ASP A 35 30.50 18.49 5.84
C ASP A 35 30.20 17.90 4.45
N ASP A 36 31.01 16.94 3.99
CA ASP A 36 30.78 16.22 2.74
C ASP A 36 29.50 15.37 2.79
N LEU A 37 28.99 15.03 1.61
CA LEU A 37 27.87 14.10 1.49
C LEU A 37 28.28 12.70 2.04
N PRO A 38 27.44 12.06 2.87
CA PRO A 38 27.74 10.74 3.41
C PRO A 38 27.83 9.71 2.30
N GLU A 39 28.72 8.74 2.46
CA GLU A 39 28.76 7.58 1.57
C GLU A 39 27.42 6.83 1.62
N SER A 40 26.95 6.37 0.46
CA SER A 40 25.64 5.71 0.38
C SER A 40 25.59 4.44 1.23
N ILE A 41 24.45 4.20 1.90
CA ILE A 41 24.14 2.96 2.61
C ILE A 41 22.89 2.31 2.01
N SER A 42 22.91 0.98 1.96
CA SER A 42 21.77 0.17 1.55
C SER A 42 20.75 0.02 2.69
N LEU A 43 19.54 -0.43 2.35
CA LEU A 43 18.55 -0.83 3.35
C LEU A 43 19.13 -1.97 4.21
N GLY A 44 18.92 -1.92 5.53
CA GLY A 44 19.47 -2.88 6.47
C GLY A 44 20.85 -2.51 7.00
N GLN A 45 21.51 -1.48 6.45
CA GLN A 45 22.85 -1.07 6.87
C GLN A 45 22.85 0.10 7.86
N ARG A 46 21.67 0.60 8.26
CA ARG A 46 21.57 1.62 9.30
C ARG A 46 21.90 1.01 10.67
N PRO A 47 22.52 1.75 11.59
CA PRO A 47 22.86 1.29 12.94
C PRO A 47 21.73 0.57 13.65
N PHE A 48 20.50 1.12 13.67
CA PHE A 48 19.41 0.41 14.35
C PHE A 48 18.95 -0.88 13.65
N GLU A 49 19.07 -0.95 12.33
CA GLU A 49 18.69 -2.15 11.57
C GLU A 49 19.67 -3.27 11.92
N ILE A 50 20.97 -2.98 11.83
CA ILE A 50 22.03 -3.92 12.22
C ILE A 50 21.92 -4.29 13.70
N TRP A 51 21.72 -3.32 14.59
CA TRP A 51 21.55 -3.55 16.03
C TRP A 51 20.36 -4.44 16.35
N THR A 52 19.24 -4.25 15.66
CA THR A 52 18.04 -5.09 15.81
C THR A 52 18.30 -6.51 15.29
N ASP A 53 18.94 -6.66 14.13
CA ASP A 53 19.25 -7.96 13.54
C ASP A 53 20.29 -8.74 14.38
N ALA A 54 21.23 -8.02 15.00
CA ALA A 54 22.18 -8.53 15.99
C ALA A 54 21.56 -8.86 17.35
N LYS A 55 20.24 -8.70 17.52
CA LYS A 55 19.52 -8.92 18.78
C LYS A 55 20.08 -8.11 19.94
N GLU A 56 20.48 -6.88 19.65
CA GLU A 56 21.02 -5.93 20.63
C GLU A 56 22.35 -6.38 21.28
N ASP A 57 23.11 -7.25 20.59
CA ASP A 57 24.46 -7.65 21.00
C ASP A 57 25.52 -6.88 20.20
N LEU A 58 26.47 -6.27 20.92
CA LEU A 58 27.50 -5.43 20.30
C LEU A 58 28.49 -6.22 19.44
N ASN A 59 28.90 -7.41 19.87
CA ASN A 59 29.88 -8.19 19.11
C ASN A 59 29.25 -8.68 17.80
N ALA A 60 28.02 -9.21 17.87
CA ALA A 60 27.26 -9.59 16.70
C ALA A 60 27.00 -8.40 15.76
N ALA A 61 26.68 -7.21 16.29
CA ALA A 61 26.47 -6.02 15.47
C ALA A 61 27.75 -5.60 14.72
N CYS A 62 28.91 -5.66 15.37
CA CYS A 62 30.21 -5.37 14.76
C CYS A 62 30.55 -6.35 13.63
N GLU A 63 30.21 -7.63 13.75
CA GLU A 63 30.40 -8.65 12.71
C GLU A 63 29.49 -8.43 11.49
N LEU A 64 28.33 -7.79 11.67
CA LEU A 64 27.40 -7.49 10.59
C LEU A 64 27.74 -6.19 9.81
N ILE A 65 28.76 -5.43 10.24
CA ILE A 65 29.24 -4.28 9.47
C ILE A 65 29.94 -4.79 8.20
N PRO A 66 29.63 -4.23 7.01
CA PRO A 66 30.27 -4.64 5.76
C PRO A 66 31.80 -4.56 5.81
N GLU A 67 32.47 -5.60 5.30
CA GLU A 67 33.94 -5.72 5.30
C GLU A 67 34.63 -4.75 4.34
N ASP A 68 33.91 -4.31 3.30
CA ASP A 68 34.41 -3.39 2.27
C ASP A 68 34.40 -1.91 2.71
N TRP A 69 33.87 -1.61 3.91
CA TRP A 69 33.87 -0.26 4.46
C TRP A 69 35.27 0.14 4.97
N SER A 70 35.61 1.41 4.80
CA SER A 70 36.83 1.99 5.36
C SER A 70 36.86 1.87 6.89
N GLU A 71 38.06 1.80 7.47
CA GLU A 71 38.22 1.67 8.93
C GLU A 71 37.52 2.79 9.71
N ASP A 72 37.60 4.03 9.22
CA ASP A 72 36.93 5.18 9.84
C ASP A 72 35.40 5.02 9.83
N ARG A 73 34.83 4.54 8.73
CA ARG A 73 33.39 4.30 8.61
C ARG A 73 32.93 3.15 9.52
N ARG A 74 33.73 2.09 9.62
CA ARG A 74 33.46 0.99 10.56
C ARG A 74 33.53 1.49 12.01
N ARG A 75 34.54 2.29 12.36
CA ARG A 75 34.67 2.92 13.69
C ARG A 75 33.45 3.77 14.04
N LEU A 76 32.98 4.60 13.11
CA LEU A 76 31.77 5.41 13.29
C LEU A 76 30.55 4.54 13.64
N TRP A 77 30.31 3.44 12.90
CA TRP A 77 29.18 2.54 13.20
C TRP A 77 29.34 1.82 14.55
N ILE A 78 30.55 1.41 14.90
CA ILE A 78 30.82 0.79 16.21
C ILE A 78 30.50 1.77 17.35
N ASN A 79 30.94 3.02 17.23
CA ASN A 79 30.63 4.05 18.23
C ASN A 79 29.14 4.32 18.32
N ARG A 80 28.42 4.31 17.20
CA ARG A 80 26.96 4.40 17.17
C ARG A 80 26.29 3.23 17.89
N PHE A 81 26.76 1.99 17.72
CA PHE A 81 26.26 0.84 18.48
C PHE A 81 26.51 0.99 19.98
N ILE A 82 27.70 1.48 20.37
CA ILE A 82 28.03 1.77 21.77
C ILE A 82 27.08 2.82 22.34
N ALA A 83 26.81 3.89 21.61
CA ALA A 83 25.86 4.92 22.02
C ALA A 83 24.42 4.38 22.16
N ILE A 84 23.98 3.51 21.25
CA ILE A 84 22.68 2.82 21.36
C ILE A 84 22.62 1.92 22.60
N ARG A 85 23.71 1.20 22.91
CA ARG A 85 23.80 0.31 24.07
C ARG A 85 23.80 1.06 25.40
N ASP A 86 24.58 2.14 25.49
CA ASP A 86 24.92 2.79 26.76
C ASP A 86 23.99 3.96 27.11
N ASN A 87 23.21 4.47 26.14
CA ASN A 87 22.27 5.58 26.35
C ASN A 87 20.81 5.13 26.16
N GLU A 88 20.05 5.07 27.26
CA GLU A 88 18.65 4.63 27.25
C GLU A 88 17.73 5.47 26.34
N HIS A 89 18.02 6.77 26.18
CA HIS A 89 17.23 7.64 25.32
C HIS A 89 17.48 7.32 23.84
N ILE A 90 18.74 7.13 23.45
CA ILE A 90 19.10 6.73 22.09
C ILE A 90 18.56 5.33 21.80
N GLN A 91 18.74 4.39 22.74
CA GLN A 91 18.19 3.03 22.63
C GLN A 91 16.69 3.04 22.33
N ARG A 92 15.93 3.94 22.97
CA ARG A 92 14.49 4.08 22.75
C ARG A 92 14.17 4.64 21.38
N ILE A 93 14.88 5.68 20.92
CA ILE A 93 14.62 6.36 19.64
C ILE A 93 15.07 5.50 18.45
N GLU A 94 16.12 4.70 18.61
CA GLU A 94 16.61 3.78 17.57
C GLU A 94 15.72 2.53 17.41
N LYS A 95 14.61 2.39 18.14
CA LYS A 95 13.68 1.29 17.84
C LYS A 95 13.07 1.47 16.44
N PRO A 96 12.90 0.38 15.64
CA PRO A 96 12.37 0.45 14.28
C PRO A 96 11.02 1.18 14.12
N VAL A 97 10.23 1.26 15.19
CA VAL A 97 8.94 1.96 15.20
C VAL A 97 9.05 3.48 15.16
N TYR A 98 10.17 4.05 15.62
CA TYR A 98 10.41 5.51 15.64
C TYR A 98 11.28 5.98 14.47
N LYS A 99 11.89 5.06 13.73
CA LYS A 99 12.73 5.39 12.57
C LYS A 99 11.92 5.42 11.27
N ARG A 100 12.36 6.27 10.33
CA ARG A 100 11.76 6.33 8.99
C ARG A 100 11.84 4.97 8.32
N ARG A 101 10.66 4.39 8.01
CA ARG A 101 10.58 3.16 7.23
C ARG A 101 10.89 3.47 5.77
N TRP A 102 12.05 3.02 5.31
CA TRP A 102 12.40 3.03 3.89
C TRP A 102 11.69 1.93 3.10
N TYR A 103 10.78 1.16 3.71
CA TYR A 103 10.01 0.08 3.08
C TYR A 103 9.41 0.51 1.74
N GLN A 104 9.56 -0.35 0.73
CA GLN A 104 8.78 -0.21 -0.49
C GLN A 104 7.43 -0.88 -0.28
N PRO A 105 6.30 -0.18 -0.43
CA PRO A 105 5.06 -0.88 -0.75
C PRO A 105 5.27 -1.70 -2.03
N ALA A 106 4.36 -2.63 -2.32
CA ALA A 106 4.35 -3.39 -3.58
C ALA A 106 4.83 -2.54 -4.76
N SER A 107 5.55 -3.12 -5.73
CA SER A 107 6.17 -2.37 -6.85
C SER A 107 5.21 -1.30 -7.40
N TYR A 108 5.75 -0.17 -7.87
CA TYR A 108 4.91 0.95 -8.35
C TYR A 108 3.79 0.47 -9.27
N GLU A 109 4.08 -0.52 -10.12
CA GLU A 109 3.11 -1.20 -10.99
C GLU A 109 1.94 -1.81 -10.22
N LYS A 110 2.19 -2.52 -9.11
CA LYS A 110 1.14 -3.09 -8.25
C LYS A 110 0.33 -2.02 -7.52
N GLN A 111 0.95 -0.91 -7.10
CA GLN A 111 0.23 0.22 -6.51
C GLN A 111 -0.67 0.89 -7.56
N PHE A 112 -0.13 1.14 -8.75
CA PHE A 112 -0.86 1.68 -9.87
C PHE A 112 -2.02 0.77 -10.27
N GLU A 113 -1.81 -0.54 -10.34
CA GLU A 113 -2.83 -1.53 -10.66
C GLU A 113 -4.01 -1.48 -9.67
N LYS A 114 -3.72 -1.37 -8.37
CA LYS A 114 -4.77 -1.22 -7.33
C LYS A 114 -5.52 0.11 -7.48
N ALA A 115 -4.80 1.21 -7.68
CA ALA A 115 -5.38 2.52 -7.89
C ALA A 115 -6.26 2.55 -9.15
N TYR A 116 -5.81 1.92 -10.23
CA TYR A 116 -6.55 1.78 -11.49
C TYR A 116 -7.85 1.00 -11.29
N VAL A 117 -7.83 -0.15 -10.61
CA VAL A 117 -9.05 -0.94 -10.34
C VAL A 117 -10.06 -0.13 -9.53
N TRP A 118 -9.60 0.54 -8.47
CA TRP A 118 -10.46 1.38 -7.64
C TRP A 118 -11.04 2.55 -8.45
N TRP A 119 -10.21 3.27 -9.20
CA TRP A 119 -10.63 4.39 -10.04
C TRP A 119 -11.60 3.96 -11.15
N LEU A 120 -11.36 2.82 -11.80
CA LEU A 120 -12.27 2.29 -12.81
C LEU A 120 -13.64 1.96 -12.21
N MET A 121 -13.66 1.41 -10.98
CA MET A 121 -14.89 1.13 -10.25
C MET A 121 -15.69 2.41 -9.95
N GLU A 122 -15.00 3.47 -9.50
CA GLU A 122 -15.61 4.81 -9.31
C GLU A 122 -16.19 5.37 -10.62
N LYS A 123 -15.46 5.25 -11.74
CA LYS A 123 -15.93 5.71 -13.04
C LYS A 123 -17.15 4.95 -13.53
N ALA A 124 -17.13 3.63 -13.35
CA ALA A 124 -18.22 2.75 -13.71
C ALA A 124 -19.48 3.13 -12.91
N GLU A 125 -19.35 3.27 -11.59
CA GLU A 125 -20.45 3.68 -10.69
C GLU A 125 -21.01 5.06 -11.04
N TRP A 126 -20.15 6.06 -11.19
CA TRP A 126 -20.57 7.41 -11.57
C TRP A 126 -21.33 7.43 -12.90
N TRP A 127 -20.86 6.66 -13.90
CA TRP A 127 -21.52 6.60 -15.19
C TRP A 127 -22.91 5.97 -15.07
N LEU A 128 -23.03 4.86 -14.36
CA LEU A 128 -24.32 4.23 -14.09
C LEU A 128 -25.28 5.20 -13.41
N GLU A 129 -24.85 5.85 -12.33
CA GLU A 129 -25.66 6.81 -11.57
C GLU A 129 -26.08 8.01 -12.44
N LYS A 130 -25.13 8.69 -13.07
CA LYS A 130 -25.35 10.02 -13.68
C LYS A 130 -25.71 9.98 -15.16
N LYS A 131 -25.33 8.94 -15.90
CA LYS A 131 -25.56 8.82 -17.35
C LYS A 131 -26.61 7.78 -17.70
N LYS A 132 -26.84 6.78 -16.85
CA LYS A 132 -27.84 5.73 -17.06
C LYS A 132 -28.93 5.70 -16.00
N ALA A 133 -29.04 6.73 -15.15
CA ALA A 133 -30.05 6.83 -14.09
C ALA A 133 -30.13 5.58 -13.18
N GLY A 134 -28.99 4.92 -12.98
CA GLY A 134 -28.85 3.71 -12.18
C GLY A 134 -29.00 2.38 -12.94
N GLY A 135 -29.18 2.38 -14.27
CA GLY A 135 -29.28 1.16 -15.08
C GLY A 135 -30.72 0.84 -15.54
N PRO A 136 -30.99 -0.39 -16.02
CA PRO A 136 -30.04 -1.48 -16.25
C PRO A 136 -29.10 -1.23 -17.43
N VAL A 137 -27.95 -1.90 -17.43
CA VAL A 137 -26.99 -1.92 -18.54
C VAL A 137 -26.34 -3.30 -18.68
N THR A 138 -26.09 -3.76 -19.91
CA THR A 138 -25.28 -4.97 -20.13
C THR A 138 -23.80 -4.65 -19.96
N ILE A 139 -22.96 -5.67 -19.75
CA ILE A 139 -21.51 -5.43 -19.62
C ILE A 139 -20.88 -4.94 -20.93
N ASP A 140 -21.43 -5.37 -22.07
CA ASP A 140 -20.98 -5.00 -23.41
C ASP A 140 -21.25 -3.51 -23.65
N ASP A 141 -22.51 -3.06 -23.49
CA ASP A 141 -22.89 -1.64 -23.66
C ASP A 141 -22.14 -0.73 -22.69
N TRP A 142 -21.92 -1.20 -21.46
CA TRP A 142 -21.21 -0.43 -20.44
C TRP A 142 -19.72 -0.32 -20.75
N ALA A 143 -19.11 -1.39 -21.26
CA ALA A 143 -17.72 -1.37 -21.70
C ALA A 143 -17.55 -0.43 -22.89
N GLU A 144 -18.44 -0.49 -23.89
CA GLU A 144 -18.44 0.43 -25.03
C GLU A 144 -18.53 1.89 -24.57
N ALA A 145 -19.52 2.20 -23.74
CA ALA A 145 -19.73 3.57 -23.28
C ALA A 145 -18.56 4.14 -22.45
N LEU A 146 -17.89 3.30 -21.63
CA LEU A 146 -16.72 3.73 -20.88
C LEU A 146 -15.45 3.80 -21.75
N TRP A 147 -15.34 2.95 -22.77
CA TRP A 147 -14.16 2.89 -23.62
C TRP A 147 -14.01 4.12 -24.53
N GLU A 148 -15.09 4.88 -24.76
CA GLU A 148 -15.04 6.20 -25.41
C GLU A 148 -14.21 7.24 -24.62
N ASP A 149 -13.96 7.02 -23.33
CA ASP A 149 -13.13 7.93 -22.53
C ASP A 149 -11.63 7.64 -22.74
N ASN A 150 -10.94 8.55 -23.43
CA ASN A 150 -9.50 8.46 -23.69
C ASN A 150 -8.65 8.27 -22.42
N ARG A 151 -9.12 8.75 -21.26
CA ARG A 151 -8.42 8.55 -19.98
C ARG A 151 -8.50 7.10 -19.54
N ILE A 152 -9.62 6.42 -19.80
CA ILE A 152 -9.79 4.99 -19.50
C ILE A 152 -8.90 4.16 -20.42
N GLN A 153 -8.82 4.49 -21.71
CA GLN A 153 -7.92 3.83 -22.65
C GLN A 153 -6.46 3.96 -22.21
N ALA A 154 -6.00 5.19 -21.95
CA ALA A 154 -4.63 5.47 -21.52
C ALA A 154 -4.26 4.79 -20.19
N ALA A 155 -5.14 4.88 -19.18
CA ALA A 155 -4.91 4.25 -17.89
C ALA A 155 -4.91 2.71 -17.99
N SER A 156 -5.76 2.14 -18.84
CA SER A 156 -5.81 0.69 -19.09
C SER A 156 -4.52 0.16 -19.71
N GLU A 157 -3.91 0.94 -20.62
CA GLU A 157 -2.65 0.59 -21.25
C GLU A 157 -1.48 0.70 -20.26
N ILE A 158 -1.40 1.77 -19.46
CA ILE A 158 -0.36 1.94 -18.43
C ILE A 158 -0.48 0.85 -17.37
N ALA A 159 -1.71 0.48 -16.97
CA ALA A 159 -1.96 -0.63 -16.06
C ALA A 159 -1.64 -2.00 -16.69
N LYS A 160 -1.28 -2.05 -17.97
CA LYS A 160 -1.05 -3.27 -18.76
C LYS A 160 -2.25 -4.23 -18.70
N ARG A 161 -3.46 -3.69 -18.67
CA ARG A 161 -4.71 -4.45 -18.52
C ARG A 161 -5.47 -4.63 -19.82
N ALA A 162 -5.52 -3.58 -20.65
CA ALA A 162 -6.22 -3.62 -21.92
C ALA A 162 -5.67 -2.58 -22.89
N LYS A 163 -5.59 -2.96 -24.17
CA LYS A 163 -5.31 -2.05 -25.30
C LYS A 163 -6.45 -2.01 -26.33
N THR A 164 -7.48 -2.84 -26.12
CA THR A 164 -8.62 -3.00 -27.03
C THR A 164 -9.89 -3.11 -26.21
N LEU A 165 -11.02 -2.75 -26.82
CA LEU A 165 -12.34 -2.86 -26.19
C LEU A 165 -12.62 -4.28 -25.67
N GLY A 166 -12.32 -5.32 -26.46
CA GLY A 166 -12.55 -6.70 -26.05
C GLY A 166 -11.72 -7.14 -24.83
N ALA A 167 -10.48 -6.62 -24.68
CA ALA A 167 -9.69 -6.84 -23.47
C ALA A 167 -10.24 -6.04 -22.29
N PHE A 168 -10.64 -4.79 -22.53
CA PHE A 168 -11.21 -3.91 -21.52
C PHE A 168 -12.53 -4.45 -20.95
N LEU A 169 -13.41 -4.98 -21.80
CA LEU A 169 -14.66 -5.61 -21.39
C LEU A 169 -14.42 -6.70 -20.34
N LYS A 170 -13.41 -7.57 -20.54
CA LYS A 170 -13.05 -8.62 -19.57
C LYS A 170 -12.56 -8.01 -18.25
N VAL A 171 -11.77 -6.93 -18.32
CA VAL A 171 -11.27 -6.20 -17.15
C VAL A 171 -12.43 -5.55 -16.39
N LEU A 172 -13.28 -4.79 -17.07
CA LEU A 172 -14.46 -4.14 -16.48
C LEU A 172 -15.36 -5.19 -15.82
N LYS A 173 -15.68 -6.28 -16.53
CA LYS A 173 -16.49 -7.39 -16.00
C LYS A 173 -15.89 -7.94 -14.71
N LYS A 174 -14.58 -8.14 -14.65
CA LYS A 174 -13.91 -8.61 -13.43
C LYS A 174 -14.06 -7.58 -12.30
N VAL A 175 -13.70 -6.33 -12.57
CA VAL A 175 -13.70 -5.23 -11.59
C VAL A 175 -15.10 -4.99 -11.02
N VAL A 176 -16.11 -4.80 -11.85
CA VAL A 176 -17.46 -4.49 -11.35
C VAL A 176 -18.02 -5.64 -10.54
N ASN A 177 -17.78 -6.88 -10.98
CA ASN A 177 -18.26 -8.05 -10.26
C ASN A 177 -17.68 -8.15 -8.85
N GLU A 178 -16.47 -7.63 -8.56
CA GLU A 178 -15.88 -7.63 -7.21
C GLU A 178 -16.80 -7.01 -6.15
N THR A 179 -17.64 -6.05 -6.55
CA THR A 179 -18.59 -5.36 -5.67
C THR A 179 -20.03 -5.49 -6.14
N THR A 180 -20.35 -6.50 -6.95
CA THR A 180 -21.73 -6.78 -7.40
C THR A 180 -22.40 -7.81 -6.51
N VAL A 181 -23.65 -7.54 -6.12
CA VAL A 181 -24.51 -8.50 -5.41
C VAL A 181 -25.74 -8.83 -6.27
N PRO A 182 -26.13 -10.10 -6.42
CA PRO A 182 -27.37 -10.46 -7.12
C PRO A 182 -28.61 -9.80 -6.50
N GLU A 183 -29.57 -9.40 -7.32
CA GLU A 183 -30.80 -8.74 -6.88
C GLU A 183 -31.64 -9.61 -5.93
N GLU A 184 -31.54 -10.94 -6.03
CA GLU A 184 -32.30 -11.85 -5.17
C GLU A 184 -31.82 -11.87 -3.72
N ILE A 185 -30.70 -11.22 -3.42
CA ILE A 185 -30.22 -11.02 -2.06
C ILE A 185 -30.65 -9.61 -1.62
N PRO A 186 -31.75 -9.49 -0.86
CA PRO A 186 -32.35 -8.20 -0.56
C PRO A 186 -31.41 -7.32 0.27
N PHE A 187 -31.68 -6.02 0.18
CA PHE A 187 -31.00 -4.97 0.93
C PHE A 187 -31.40 -5.02 2.41
N ALA A 188 -30.44 -4.80 3.32
CA ALA A 188 -30.66 -4.61 4.77
C ALA A 188 -31.43 -5.72 5.53
N VAL A 189 -31.44 -6.97 5.05
CA VAL A 189 -32.04 -8.11 5.79
C VAL A 189 -30.95 -8.93 6.50
N PRO A 190 -31.01 -9.19 7.82
CA PRO A 190 -30.01 -10.02 8.51
C PRO A 190 -29.83 -11.42 7.89
N TRP A 191 -28.61 -11.98 7.96
CA TRP A 191 -28.33 -13.32 7.41
C TRP A 191 -29.22 -14.43 8.00
N ALA A 192 -29.62 -14.30 9.26
CA ALA A 192 -30.48 -15.27 9.94
C ALA A 192 -31.92 -15.27 9.42
N GLU A 193 -32.39 -14.14 8.90
CA GLU A 193 -33.75 -13.96 8.37
C GLU A 193 -33.84 -14.23 6.87
N LEU A 194 -32.69 -14.31 6.19
CA LEU A 194 -32.63 -14.58 4.76
C LEU A 194 -33.00 -16.03 4.43
N GLN A 195 -34.25 -16.23 4.07
CA GLN A 195 -34.75 -17.49 3.52
C GLN A 195 -34.76 -17.46 1.99
N ILE A 196 -33.61 -17.70 1.37
CA ILE A 196 -33.53 -17.85 -0.09
C ILE A 196 -33.78 -19.32 -0.44
N LYS A 197 -34.99 -19.64 -0.94
CA LYS A 197 -35.37 -21.01 -1.33
C LYS A 197 -34.34 -21.63 -2.27
N GLY A 198 -33.71 -22.72 -1.84
CA GLY A 198 -32.83 -23.56 -2.66
C GLY A 198 -31.53 -22.90 -3.14
N LYS A 199 -31.15 -21.71 -2.64
CA LYS A 199 -29.92 -21.02 -3.06
C LYS A 199 -29.00 -20.75 -1.86
N LYS A 200 -27.73 -21.13 -2.00
CA LYS A 200 -26.67 -20.78 -1.05
C LYS A 200 -26.15 -19.37 -1.35
N ILE A 201 -26.05 -18.53 -0.33
CA ILE A 201 -25.43 -17.20 -0.46
C ILE A 201 -23.94 -17.36 -0.81
N PRO A 202 -23.47 -16.73 -1.91
CA PRO A 202 -22.06 -16.81 -2.30
C PRO A 202 -21.12 -16.22 -1.24
N ALA A 203 -19.95 -16.84 -1.03
CA ALA A 203 -18.95 -16.34 -0.08
C ALA A 203 -18.52 -14.89 -0.40
N LYS A 204 -18.45 -14.55 -1.68
CA LYS A 204 -18.16 -13.19 -2.15
C LYS A 204 -19.13 -12.16 -1.59
N VAL A 205 -20.43 -12.46 -1.61
CA VAL A 205 -21.47 -11.56 -1.11
C VAL A 205 -21.32 -11.35 0.40
N LYS A 206 -20.98 -12.43 1.14
CA LYS A 206 -20.64 -12.33 2.57
C LYS A 206 -19.36 -11.51 2.82
N ASN A 207 -18.38 -11.57 1.93
CA ASN A 207 -17.17 -10.75 2.05
C ASN A 207 -17.47 -9.27 1.80
N ILE A 208 -18.33 -8.95 0.82
CA ILE A 208 -18.76 -7.59 0.54
C ILE A 208 -19.51 -7.01 1.74
N ARG A 209 -20.56 -7.71 2.21
CA ARG A 209 -21.49 -7.18 3.22
C ARG A 209 -21.11 -7.48 4.68
N GLY A 210 -20.08 -8.31 4.88
CA GLY A 210 -19.58 -8.69 6.20
C GLY A 210 -20.54 -9.53 7.04
N LYS A 211 -20.19 -9.71 8.32
CA LYS A 211 -20.92 -10.59 9.26
C LYS A 211 -22.34 -10.12 9.56
N LEU A 212 -22.61 -8.82 9.46
CA LEU A 212 -23.91 -8.21 9.78
C LEU A 212 -24.80 -7.99 8.56
N ASN A 213 -24.39 -8.47 7.38
CA ASN A 213 -25.08 -8.23 6.11
C ASN A 213 -25.34 -6.75 5.80
N VAL A 214 -24.42 -5.87 6.17
CA VAL A 214 -24.55 -4.43 5.89
C VAL A 214 -24.33 -4.22 4.39
N PRO A 215 -25.27 -3.59 3.67
CA PRO A 215 -25.10 -3.31 2.25
C PRO A 215 -23.86 -2.44 2.00
N ARG A 216 -22.96 -2.95 1.15
CA ARG A 216 -21.65 -2.34 0.83
C ARG A 216 -21.28 -2.52 -0.64
N GLU A 217 -22.12 -3.21 -1.40
CA GLU A 217 -22.02 -3.34 -2.84
C GLU A 217 -22.23 -2.00 -3.54
N ARG A 218 -21.58 -1.85 -4.68
CA ARG A 218 -21.77 -0.69 -5.57
C ARG A 218 -22.75 -0.99 -6.69
N PHE A 219 -22.90 -2.28 -7.03
CA PHE A 219 -23.71 -2.73 -8.14
C PHE A 219 -24.64 -3.87 -7.75
N ARG A 220 -25.80 -3.94 -8.41
CA ARG A 220 -26.67 -5.12 -8.40
C ARG A 220 -26.61 -5.83 -9.73
N LEU A 221 -26.67 -7.16 -9.71
CA LEU A 221 -26.89 -7.96 -10.91
C LEU A 221 -28.38 -8.26 -11.01
N LYS A 222 -29.02 -7.75 -12.07
CA LYS A 222 -30.39 -8.05 -12.47
C LYS A 222 -30.41 -9.17 -13.48
N GLY A 223 -31.23 -10.19 -13.24
CA GLY A 223 -31.27 -11.38 -14.09
C GLY A 223 -29.89 -12.05 -14.23
N LYS A 224 -29.41 -12.20 -15.47
CA LYS A 224 -28.16 -12.93 -15.77
C LYS A 224 -26.99 -12.05 -16.22
N ASN A 225 -27.25 -10.86 -16.75
CA ASN A 225 -26.24 -10.07 -17.45
C ASN A 225 -26.41 -8.54 -17.33
N GLU A 226 -27.41 -8.06 -16.60
CA GLU A 226 -27.67 -6.63 -16.46
C GLU A 226 -27.18 -6.11 -15.11
N TYR A 227 -26.57 -4.94 -15.11
CA TYR A 227 -26.05 -4.28 -13.91
C TYR A 227 -26.88 -3.04 -13.58
N LEU A 228 -27.14 -2.85 -12.31
CA LEU A 228 -27.77 -1.65 -11.75
C LEU A 228 -26.83 -1.00 -10.74
N TRP A 229 -26.99 0.30 -10.53
CA TRP A 229 -26.37 0.99 -9.42
C TRP A 229 -27.07 0.62 -8.10
N ALA A 230 -26.30 0.16 -7.11
CA ALA A 230 -26.86 -0.22 -5.81
C ALA A 230 -27.42 0.98 -5.03
N GLY A 231 -26.99 2.20 -5.36
CA GLY A 231 -27.53 3.44 -4.78
C GLY A 231 -29.03 3.64 -4.98
N LEU A 232 -29.65 2.95 -5.93
CA LEU A 232 -31.11 2.97 -6.12
C LEU A 232 -31.86 2.41 -4.91
N ASP A 233 -31.28 1.47 -4.17
CA ASP A 233 -31.91 0.86 -2.98
C ASP A 233 -31.92 1.81 -1.76
N TRP A 234 -31.22 2.95 -1.83
CA TRP A 234 -31.10 3.94 -0.75
C TRP A 234 -32.00 5.17 -0.93
N LYS A 235 -32.65 5.31 -2.10
CA LYS A 235 -33.56 6.42 -2.44
C LYS A 235 -35.00 6.03 -2.14
#